data_AF-A0A7S0U685-F1
#
_entry.id   AF-A0A7S0U685-F1
#
_cell.length_a   1.000
_cell.length_b   1.000
_cell.length_c   1.000
_cell.angle_alpha   90.00
_cell.angle_beta   90.00
_cell.angle_gamma   90.00
#
_symmetry.space_group_name_H-M   'P 1'
#
loop_
_entity.id
_entity.type
_entity.pdbx_description
1 polymer ?
#
loop_
_entity_poly.entity_id
_entity_poly.type
_entity_poly.pdbx_seq_one_letter_code
_entity_poly.pdbx_strand_id
1 'polypeptide(L)'
;AEEWREWEGISRQWASGGVSNFHYLLHLNGMAHRSFSDLAQYPVFPWVVADYESASLNLDDPSTFRDLSRPIGSLSPPRLEVLRSRMAAMEGDAKFLYGTHYSTPAYVIFFMARAAPEFCLHFHSGRFDQPDRAFSSVGETWRQVTSHTSDVKELIPEFYTTPGDFLVNSSGLDMGVTQAGEPLGDVRLPPWAADAHDFTTKLRRALECDLVSSSIHLWIDLIFGHSQRGPAALEADNLFHPMSYEGAVDLEGGMDAVQRSACLQ
;
A
#
# COMPACT_ATOMS: atom_id res chain seq x y z
N ALA A 1 18.06 -8.14 23.68
CA ALA A 1 19.24 -8.93 23.26
C ALA A 1 18.83 -10.23 22.59
N GLU A 2 17.75 -10.88 23.05
CA GLU A 2 17.16 -12.07 22.42
C GLU A 2 16.43 -11.73 21.11
N GLU A 3 15.59 -10.69 21.11
CA GLU A 3 14.92 -10.16 19.91
C GLU A 3 15.89 -9.76 18.77
N TRP A 4 17.03 -9.15 19.11
CA TRP A 4 18.06 -8.79 18.13
C TRP A 4 18.75 -10.01 17.50
N ARG A 5 18.87 -11.13 18.23
CA ARG A 5 19.42 -12.38 17.69
C ARG A 5 18.41 -13.11 16.80
N GLU A 6 17.13 -13.01 17.14
CA GLU A 6 16.03 -13.48 16.29
C GLU A 6 15.98 -12.70 14.97
N TRP A 7 16.17 -11.38 15.02
CA TRP A 7 16.27 -10.50 13.84
C TRP A 7 17.39 -10.91 12.89
N GLU A 8 18.61 -11.05 13.39
CA GLU A 8 19.73 -11.50 12.55
C GLU A 8 19.50 -12.92 12.01
N GLY A 9 18.78 -13.77 12.75
CA GLY A 9 18.43 -15.12 12.34
C GLY A 9 17.54 -15.13 11.10
N ILE A 10 16.42 -14.42 11.15
CA ILE A 10 15.44 -14.42 10.05
C ILE A 10 15.92 -13.64 8.83
N SER A 11 16.61 -12.50 9.01
CA SER A 11 17.17 -11.74 7.89
C SER A 11 18.25 -12.54 7.16
N ARG A 12 19.08 -13.31 7.88
CA ARG A 12 20.04 -14.23 7.24
C ARG A 12 19.34 -15.38 6.52
N GLN A 13 18.30 -15.96 7.10
CA GLN A 13 17.52 -17.00 6.43
C GLN A 13 16.88 -16.49 5.15
N TRP A 14 16.26 -15.30 5.19
CA TRP A 14 15.70 -14.63 4.02
C TRP A 14 16.77 -14.34 2.95
N ALA A 15 17.91 -13.75 3.32
CA ALA A 15 19.00 -13.46 2.39
C ALA A 15 19.59 -14.74 1.74
N SER A 16 19.52 -15.87 2.43
CA SER A 16 19.94 -17.18 1.90
C SER A 16 18.85 -17.96 1.13
N GLY A 17 17.66 -17.39 0.97
CA GLY A 17 16.50 -18.02 0.31
C GLY A 17 15.75 -19.04 1.17
N GLY A 18 16.07 -19.16 2.46
CA GLY A 18 15.37 -20.05 3.40
C GLY A 18 14.00 -19.52 3.86
N VAL A 19 13.74 -18.23 3.67
CA VAL A 19 12.44 -17.57 3.93
C VAL A 19 12.05 -16.82 2.66
N SER A 20 10.79 -16.91 2.26
CA SER A 20 10.28 -16.22 1.06
C SER A 20 10.09 -14.72 1.32
N ASN A 21 10.09 -13.90 0.27
CA ASN A 21 9.85 -12.45 0.38
C ASN A 21 8.54 -12.16 1.10
N PHE A 22 7.47 -12.87 0.76
CA PHE A 22 6.18 -12.74 1.42
C PHE A 22 6.25 -12.96 2.94
N HIS A 23 6.90 -14.05 3.39
CA HIS A 23 6.99 -14.36 4.81
C HIS A 23 7.90 -13.38 5.56
N TYR A 24 8.97 -12.93 4.91
CA TYR A 24 9.85 -11.92 5.48
C TYR A 24 9.12 -10.58 5.64
N LEU A 25 8.33 -10.15 4.65
CA LEU A 25 7.49 -8.96 4.74
C LEU A 25 6.42 -9.08 5.84
N LEU A 26 5.77 -10.23 6.01
CA LEU A 26 4.85 -10.44 7.13
C LEU A 26 5.56 -10.33 8.48
N HIS A 27 6.76 -10.90 8.59
CA HIS A 27 7.56 -10.78 9.82
C HIS A 27 7.91 -9.32 10.11
N LEU A 28 8.40 -8.56 9.12
CA LEU A 28 8.70 -7.13 9.29
C LEU A 28 7.47 -6.32 9.70
N ASN A 29 6.31 -6.60 9.11
CA ASN A 29 5.06 -5.98 9.52
C ASN A 29 4.72 -6.29 10.99
N GLY A 30 4.80 -7.55 11.41
CA GLY A 30 4.56 -7.94 12.80
C GLY A 30 5.52 -7.28 13.79
N MET A 31 6.81 -7.19 13.43
CA MET A 31 7.82 -6.48 14.23
C MET A 31 7.57 -4.97 14.29
N ALA A 32 6.98 -4.39 13.26
CA ALA A 32 6.53 -3.00 13.23
C ALA A 32 5.15 -2.80 13.88
N HIS A 33 4.69 -3.75 14.71
CA HIS A 33 3.40 -3.75 15.40
C HIS A 33 2.16 -3.66 14.50
N ARG A 34 2.29 -4.06 13.23
CA ARG A 34 1.16 -4.15 12.31
C ARG A 34 0.44 -5.48 12.45
N SER A 35 -0.89 -5.47 12.36
CA SER A 35 -1.71 -6.67 12.52
C SER A 35 -2.99 -6.62 11.68
N PHE A 36 -3.48 -7.80 11.28
CA PHE A 36 -4.75 -7.94 10.56
C PHE A 36 -5.98 -7.53 11.40
N SER A 37 -5.81 -7.37 12.71
CA SER A 37 -6.90 -7.01 13.64
C SER A 37 -7.06 -5.50 13.84
N ASP A 38 -6.09 -4.69 13.37
CA ASP A 38 -6.13 -3.23 13.48
C ASP A 38 -6.00 -2.61 12.09
N LEU A 39 -7.08 -2.03 11.57
CA LEU A 39 -7.11 -1.39 10.25
C LEU A 39 -6.20 -0.15 10.17
N ALA A 40 -5.92 0.52 11.30
CA ALA A 40 -5.01 1.67 11.35
C ALA A 40 -3.54 1.24 11.23
N GLN A 41 -3.24 0.01 11.63
CA GLN A 41 -1.91 -0.59 11.57
C GLN A 41 -1.94 -1.89 10.78
N TYR A 42 -2.67 -1.90 9.66
CA TYR A 42 -2.75 -3.10 8.82
C TYR A 42 -1.39 -3.40 8.17
N PRO A 43 -1.06 -4.68 7.91
CA PRO A 43 0.17 -5.01 7.20
C PRO A 43 0.22 -4.32 5.82
N VAL A 44 1.39 -3.80 5.45
CA VAL A 44 1.65 -3.12 4.20
C VAL A 44 2.59 -3.96 3.32
N PHE A 45 2.26 -4.04 2.04
CA PHE A 45 3.02 -4.74 1.00
C PHE A 45 3.28 -3.81 -0.19
N PRO A 46 4.39 -3.97 -0.92
CA PRO A 46 4.69 -3.13 -2.07
C PRO A 46 3.76 -3.44 -3.24
N TRP A 47 3.45 -2.43 -4.06
CA TRP A 47 3.23 -2.70 -5.49
C TRP A 47 4.52 -3.23 -6.11
N VAL A 48 4.45 -4.40 -6.73
CA VAL A 48 5.60 -5.05 -7.40
C VAL A 48 5.50 -4.98 -8.92
N VAL A 49 4.31 -5.28 -9.46
CA VAL A 49 4.05 -5.22 -10.91
C VAL A 49 3.65 -3.79 -11.28
N ALA A 50 4.12 -3.34 -12.43
CA ALA A 50 3.77 -2.06 -13.06
C ALA A 50 2.97 -2.23 -14.36
N ASP A 51 2.88 -3.45 -14.89
CA ASP A 51 2.11 -3.78 -16.09
C ASP A 51 0.77 -4.43 -15.76
N TYR A 52 -0.31 -3.67 -15.96
CA TYR A 52 -1.70 -4.12 -15.80
C TYR A 52 -2.50 -4.02 -17.10
N GLU A 53 -1.83 -3.84 -18.24
CA GLU A 53 -2.48 -3.58 -19.54
C GLU A 53 -2.11 -4.64 -20.59
N SER A 54 -0.93 -5.26 -20.51
CA SER A 54 -0.51 -6.29 -21.45
C SER A 54 -1.37 -7.55 -21.36
N ALA A 55 -1.45 -8.28 -22.49
CA ALA A 55 -2.12 -9.57 -22.58
C ALA A 55 -1.40 -10.69 -21.81
N SER A 56 -0.11 -10.54 -21.52
CA SER A 56 0.71 -11.52 -20.81
C SER A 56 1.66 -10.81 -19.84
N LEU A 57 1.87 -11.39 -18.67
CA LEU A 57 2.81 -10.89 -17.67
C LEU A 57 4.18 -11.56 -17.86
N ASN A 58 5.20 -10.80 -18.26
CA ASN A 58 6.56 -11.30 -18.48
C ASN A 58 7.45 -11.03 -17.27
N LEU A 59 7.68 -12.04 -16.43
CA LEU A 59 8.49 -11.89 -15.22
C LEU A 59 10.01 -11.79 -15.48
N ASP A 60 10.45 -11.98 -16.72
CA ASP A 60 11.84 -11.83 -17.12
C ASP A 60 12.14 -10.41 -17.67
N ASP A 61 11.11 -9.59 -17.88
CA ASP A 61 11.25 -8.22 -18.38
C ASP A 61 11.26 -7.22 -17.21
N PRO A 62 12.38 -6.51 -16.96
CA PRO A 62 12.44 -5.49 -15.91
C PRO A 62 11.37 -4.40 -16.01
N SER A 63 10.87 -4.09 -17.21
CA SER A 63 9.82 -3.08 -17.40
C SER A 63 8.45 -3.50 -16.86
N THR A 64 8.27 -4.79 -16.56
CA THR A 64 7.07 -5.32 -15.88
C THR A 64 7.01 -4.88 -14.42
N PHE A 65 8.14 -4.50 -13.81
CA PHE A 65 8.24 -4.26 -12.38
C PHE A 65 8.30 -2.77 -12.04
N ARG A 66 7.74 -2.44 -10.89
CA ARG A 66 7.89 -1.13 -10.26
C ARG A 66 9.32 -0.96 -9.77
N ASP A 67 9.85 0.26 -9.88
CA ASP A 67 11.08 0.63 -9.18
C ASP A 67 10.86 0.66 -7.66
N LEU A 68 11.35 -0.37 -6.97
CA LEU A 68 11.21 -0.57 -5.53
C LEU A 68 12.11 0.36 -4.70
N SER A 69 13.06 1.06 -5.32
CA SER A 69 13.89 2.07 -4.63
C SER A 69 13.17 3.39 -4.37
N ARG A 70 11.96 3.54 -4.92
CA ARG A 70 11.23 4.80 -4.97
C ARG A 70 9.85 4.66 -4.33
N PRO A 71 9.38 5.60 -3.49
CA PRO A 71 8.00 5.58 -3.01
C PRO A 71 7.02 5.83 -4.17
N ILE A 72 5.78 5.35 -4.04
CA ILE A 72 4.73 5.43 -5.07
C ILE A 72 4.60 6.84 -5.67
N GLY A 73 4.59 7.86 -4.81
CA GLY A 73 4.38 9.23 -5.24
C GLY A 73 5.54 9.84 -6.03
N SER A 74 6.72 9.20 -6.04
CA SER A 74 7.90 9.65 -6.77
C SER A 74 8.08 8.96 -8.13
N LEU A 75 7.38 7.85 -8.40
CA LEU A 75 7.56 7.05 -9.63
C LEU A 75 7.45 7.87 -10.92
N SER A 76 6.51 8.82 -10.95
CA SER A 76 6.29 9.72 -12.08
C SER A 76 7.08 11.03 -11.89
N PRO A 77 8.09 11.33 -12.74
CA PRO A 77 8.88 12.55 -12.61
C PRO A 77 8.06 13.85 -12.68
N PRO A 78 7.08 14.02 -13.61
CA PRO A 78 6.23 15.21 -13.64
C PRO A 78 5.42 15.39 -12.35
N ARG A 79 4.92 14.29 -11.78
CA ARG A 79 4.18 14.33 -10.51
C ARG A 79 5.09 14.71 -9.35
N LEU A 80 6.29 14.14 -9.29
CA LEU A 80 7.26 14.43 -8.24
C LEU A 80 7.62 15.92 -8.20
N GLU A 81 7.78 16.55 -9.36
CA GLU A 81 8.09 17.98 -9.44
C GLU A 81 6.98 18.85 -8.84
N VAL A 82 5.71 18.49 -9.07
CA VAL A 82 4.57 19.15 -8.45
C VAL A 82 4.58 19.00 -6.92
N LEU A 83 4.91 17.80 -6.42
CA LEU A 83 4.99 17.53 -4.99
C LEU A 83 6.13 18.30 -4.32
N ARG A 84 7.32 18.31 -4.95
CA ARG A 84 8.48 19.08 -4.46
C ARG A 84 8.20 20.59 -4.47
N SER A 85 7.55 21.08 -5.52
CA SER A 85 7.13 22.49 -5.60
C SER A 85 6.15 22.87 -4.48
N ARG A 86 5.16 22.01 -4.19
CA ARG A 86 4.25 22.20 -3.06
C ARG A 86 4.98 22.20 -1.73
N MET A 87 5.85 21.21 -1.50
CA MET A 87 6.66 21.11 -0.28
C MET A 87 7.55 22.35 -0.09
N ALA A 88 8.20 22.83 -1.16
CA ALA A 88 9.05 24.01 -1.10
C ALA A 88 8.28 25.27 -0.69
N ALA A 89 7.04 25.41 -1.19
CA ALA A 89 6.14 26.52 -0.89
C ALA A 89 5.48 26.45 0.51
N MET A 90 5.61 25.34 1.25
CA MET A 90 5.10 25.25 2.62
C MET A 90 5.86 26.18 3.57
N GLU A 91 5.12 26.87 4.43
CA GLU A 91 5.66 27.65 5.54
C GLU A 91 6.02 26.74 6.73
N GLY A 92 7.01 27.16 7.52
CA GLY A 92 7.49 26.41 8.68
C GLY A 92 8.46 25.26 8.35
N ASP A 93 8.91 24.59 9.41
CA ASP A 93 9.95 23.56 9.34
C ASP A 93 9.38 22.16 9.06
N ALA A 94 8.07 21.98 9.25
CA ALA A 94 7.38 20.70 9.13
C ALA A 94 6.92 20.41 7.70
N LYS A 95 7.88 20.36 6.76
CA LYS A 95 7.63 20.15 5.33
C LYS A 95 7.45 18.67 4.99
N PHE A 96 6.56 18.38 4.05
CA PHE A 96 6.28 17.02 3.60
C PHE A 96 5.94 16.98 2.10
N LEU A 97 6.16 15.83 1.47
CA LEU A 97 5.72 15.56 0.10
C LEU A 97 4.31 15.00 0.06
N TYR A 98 3.97 14.13 1.01
CA TYR A 98 2.72 13.37 1.00
C TYR A 98 1.83 13.74 2.18
N GLY A 99 0.71 14.40 1.90
CA GLY A 99 -0.32 14.70 2.90
C GLY A 99 -1.19 13.50 3.29
N THR A 100 -1.08 12.40 2.56
CA THR A 100 -1.78 11.14 2.82
C THR A 100 -0.75 10.02 2.97
N HIS A 101 -0.97 9.13 3.92
CA HIS A 101 -0.08 8.01 4.19
C HIS A 101 -0.34 6.84 3.23
N TYR A 102 0.66 6.02 2.91
CA TYR A 102 0.51 4.88 1.98
C TYR A 102 -0.37 3.74 2.52
N SER A 103 -0.60 3.70 3.83
CA SER A 103 -1.38 2.69 4.55
C SER A 103 -2.31 3.42 5.51
N THR A 104 -3.61 3.29 5.29
CA THR A 104 -4.67 3.91 6.12
C THR A 104 -5.85 2.94 6.24
N PRO A 105 -6.70 3.04 7.28
CA PRO A 105 -7.92 2.23 7.38
C PRO A 105 -8.79 2.33 6.12
N ALA A 106 -8.93 3.53 5.57
CA ALA A 106 -9.71 3.78 4.36
C ALA A 106 -9.20 2.97 3.16
N TYR A 107 -7.89 2.75 3.05
CA TYR A 107 -7.30 1.97 1.97
C TYR A 107 -7.50 0.47 2.14
N VAL A 108 -7.44 -0.04 3.37
CA VAL A 108 -7.76 -1.43 3.66
C VAL A 108 -9.24 -1.70 3.36
N ILE A 109 -10.12 -0.81 3.81
CA ILE A 109 -11.57 -0.87 3.54
C ILE A 109 -11.84 -0.79 2.03
N PHE A 110 -11.14 0.09 1.31
CA PHE A 110 -11.23 0.20 -0.15
C PHE A 110 -10.93 -1.13 -0.83
N PHE A 111 -9.85 -1.83 -0.46
CA PHE A 111 -9.50 -3.13 -1.05
C PHE A 111 -10.44 -4.25 -0.59
N MET A 112 -10.81 -4.28 0.68
CA MET A 112 -11.52 -5.39 1.32
C MET A 112 -13.04 -5.33 1.20
N ALA A 113 -13.60 -4.35 0.48
CA ALA A 113 -15.04 -4.10 0.45
C ALA A 113 -15.92 -5.32 0.11
N ARG A 114 -15.40 -6.27 -0.67
CA ARG A 114 -16.12 -7.51 -1.06
C ARG A 114 -15.97 -8.64 -0.05
N ALA A 115 -14.80 -8.76 0.59
CA ALA A 115 -14.52 -9.83 1.56
C ALA A 115 -14.92 -9.47 2.99
N ALA A 116 -14.87 -8.20 3.36
CA ALA A 116 -15.22 -7.69 4.68
C ALA A 116 -16.13 -6.44 4.58
N PRO A 117 -17.34 -6.59 3.99
CA PRO A 117 -18.26 -5.47 3.76
C PRO A 117 -18.69 -4.76 5.04
N GLU A 118 -18.67 -5.44 6.19
CA GLU A 118 -18.97 -4.88 7.50
C GLU A 118 -18.08 -3.69 7.86
N PHE A 119 -16.79 -3.70 7.45
CA PHE A 119 -15.91 -2.56 7.68
C PHE A 119 -16.32 -1.36 6.83
N CYS A 120 -16.70 -1.58 5.56
CA CYS A 120 -17.24 -0.52 4.71
C CYS A 120 -18.52 0.07 5.30
N LEU A 121 -19.46 -0.79 5.68
CA LEU A 121 -20.75 -0.38 6.20
C LEU A 121 -20.60 0.37 7.53
N HIS A 122 -19.73 -0.08 8.42
CA HIS A 122 -19.46 0.63 9.67
C HIS A 122 -18.85 2.01 9.40
N PHE A 123 -17.83 2.08 8.53
CA PHE A 123 -17.10 3.31 8.26
C PHE A 123 -17.94 4.39 7.54
N HIS A 124 -18.89 3.97 6.69
CA HIS A 124 -19.70 4.89 5.89
C HIS A 124 -21.15 5.03 6.40
N SER A 125 -21.42 4.74 7.67
CA SER A 125 -22.74 4.90 8.31
C SER A 125 -23.86 4.08 7.65
N GLY A 126 -23.58 2.81 7.39
CA GLY A 126 -24.54 1.81 6.93
C GLY A 126 -24.71 1.71 5.41
N ARG A 127 -23.82 2.31 4.61
CA ARG A 127 -23.83 2.25 3.14
C ARG A 127 -22.45 1.94 2.59
N PHE A 128 -22.35 1.56 1.33
CA PHE A 128 -21.06 1.53 0.63
C PHE A 128 -20.62 2.95 0.23
N ASP A 129 -19.34 3.10 -0.13
CA ASP A 129 -18.84 4.36 -0.68
C ASP A 129 -19.47 4.66 -2.05
N GLN A 130 -19.24 5.86 -2.58
CA GLN A 130 -19.67 6.23 -3.92
C GLN A 130 -19.07 5.26 -4.95
N PRO A 131 -19.87 4.72 -5.89
CA PRO A 131 -19.41 3.69 -6.80
C PRO A 131 -18.16 4.06 -7.62
N ASP A 132 -18.06 5.32 -8.07
CA ASP A 132 -16.89 5.82 -8.83
C ASP A 132 -15.60 5.94 -8.00
N ARG A 133 -15.69 5.85 -6.67
CA ARG A 133 -14.54 5.83 -5.76
C ARG A 133 -14.21 4.45 -5.23
N ALA A 134 -15.05 3.45 -5.48
CA ALA A 134 -14.84 2.11 -4.99
C ALA A 134 -13.71 1.40 -5.77
N PHE A 135 -13.10 0.40 -5.14
CA PHE A 135 -12.13 -0.45 -5.80
C PHE A 135 -12.82 -1.30 -6.86
N SER A 136 -12.73 -0.90 -8.13
CA SER A 136 -13.41 -1.58 -9.25
C SER A 136 -12.44 -2.19 -10.26
N SER A 137 -11.18 -1.77 -10.29
CA SER A 137 -10.16 -2.31 -11.20
C SER A 137 -8.75 -2.16 -10.63
N VAL A 138 -7.94 -3.22 -10.75
CA VAL A 138 -6.53 -3.21 -10.36
C VAL A 138 -5.72 -2.24 -11.23
N GLY A 139 -5.86 -2.34 -12.56
CA GLY A 139 -5.12 -1.48 -13.50
C GLY A 139 -5.50 0.00 -13.39
N GLU A 140 -6.78 0.30 -13.14
CA GLU A 140 -7.20 1.67 -12.86
C GLU A 140 -6.62 2.20 -11.54
N THR A 141 -6.62 1.38 -10.49
CA THR A 141 -6.01 1.74 -9.21
C THR A 141 -4.50 2.00 -9.38
N TRP A 142 -3.78 1.16 -10.14
CA TRP A 142 -2.38 1.40 -10.47
C TRP A 142 -2.17 2.75 -11.19
N ARG A 143 -2.99 3.08 -12.19
CA ARG A 143 -2.93 4.39 -12.86
C ARG A 143 -3.22 5.54 -11.90
N GLN A 144 -4.17 5.40 -10.99
CA GLN A 144 -4.49 6.42 -9.98
C GLN A 144 -3.32 6.66 -9.02
N VAL A 145 -2.78 5.60 -8.42
CA VAL A 145 -1.65 5.71 -7.46
C VAL A 145 -0.37 6.22 -8.12
N THR A 146 -0.24 6.17 -9.44
CA THR A 146 0.94 6.67 -10.17
C THR A 146 0.74 8.08 -10.75
N SER A 147 -0.50 8.54 -10.92
CA SER A 147 -0.80 9.84 -11.55
C SER A 147 -1.35 10.91 -10.59
N HIS A 148 -2.15 10.54 -9.59
CA HIS A 148 -2.81 11.49 -8.69
C HIS A 148 -1.92 11.87 -7.51
N THR A 149 -1.72 13.18 -7.27
CA THR A 149 -0.78 13.67 -6.23
C THR A 149 -1.16 13.26 -4.81
N SER A 150 -2.46 13.09 -4.52
CA SER A 150 -2.99 12.71 -3.21
C SER A 150 -3.11 11.20 -2.99
N ASP A 151 -2.78 10.38 -3.98
CA ASP A 151 -2.95 8.93 -3.90
C ASP A 151 -1.59 8.23 -3.94
N VAL A 152 -1.17 7.73 -2.79
CA VAL A 152 0.13 7.05 -2.59
C VAL A 152 -0.04 5.66 -1.98
N LYS A 153 -1.23 5.07 -2.15
CA LYS A 153 -1.58 3.73 -1.64
C LYS A 153 -0.53 2.68 -2.02
N GLU A 154 0.01 2.01 -1.01
CA GLU A 154 0.67 0.69 -1.17
C GLU A 154 -0.37 -0.44 -1.05
N LEU A 155 0.05 -1.67 -1.29
CA LEU A 155 -0.81 -2.85 -1.26
C LEU A 155 -0.94 -3.44 0.16
N ILE A 156 -1.83 -4.43 0.27
CA ILE A 156 -2.04 -5.29 1.43
C ILE A 156 -1.64 -6.75 1.09
N PRO A 157 -1.36 -7.62 2.09
CA PRO A 157 -0.90 -8.99 1.84
C PRO A 157 -1.84 -9.86 1.00
N GLU A 158 -3.14 -9.53 0.96
CA GLU A 158 -4.18 -10.26 0.25
C GLU A 158 -3.91 -10.33 -1.25
N PHE A 159 -3.26 -9.30 -1.83
CA PHE A 159 -2.83 -9.32 -3.24
C PHE A 159 -1.82 -10.43 -3.57
N TYR A 160 -1.15 -10.97 -2.55
CA TYR A 160 -0.15 -12.04 -2.65
C TYR A 160 -0.61 -13.35 -1.99
N THR A 161 -1.90 -13.43 -1.64
CA THR A 161 -2.52 -14.57 -0.97
C THR A 161 -3.63 -15.16 -1.86
N THR A 162 -3.44 -16.40 -2.28
CA THR A 162 -4.39 -17.19 -3.09
C THR A 162 -5.50 -17.74 -2.19
N PRO A 163 -6.78 -17.79 -2.63
CA PRO A 163 -7.28 -17.64 -4.01
C PRO A 163 -7.73 -16.23 -4.43
N GLY A 164 -7.51 -15.19 -3.61
CA GLY A 164 -7.87 -13.82 -4.00
C GLY A 164 -9.36 -13.49 -3.90
N ASP A 165 -10.10 -14.17 -3.01
CA ASP A 165 -11.56 -14.00 -2.85
C ASP A 165 -11.99 -12.56 -2.59
N PHE A 166 -11.12 -11.71 -2.02
CA PHE A 166 -11.39 -10.27 -1.81
C PHE A 166 -11.65 -9.49 -3.11
N LEU A 167 -11.31 -10.06 -4.26
CA LEU A 167 -11.55 -9.48 -5.58
C LEU A 167 -12.92 -9.87 -6.16
N VAL A 168 -13.61 -10.85 -5.57
CA VAL A 168 -14.83 -11.45 -6.09
C VAL A 168 -16.03 -11.06 -5.22
N ASN A 169 -17.11 -10.59 -5.84
CA ASN A 169 -18.37 -10.29 -5.15
C ASN A 169 -19.23 -11.56 -5.01
N SER A 170 -18.71 -12.57 -4.31
CA SER A 170 -19.38 -13.86 -4.13
C SER A 170 -20.72 -13.76 -3.39
N SER A 171 -20.87 -12.73 -2.56
CA SER A 171 -22.07 -12.47 -1.75
C SER A 171 -23.15 -11.69 -2.50
N GLY A 172 -22.92 -11.28 -3.75
CA GLY A 172 -23.89 -10.50 -4.54
C GLY A 172 -24.22 -9.15 -3.89
N LEU A 173 -23.24 -8.50 -3.26
CA LEU A 173 -23.39 -7.20 -2.59
C LEU A 173 -23.86 -6.14 -3.58
N ASP A 174 -24.88 -5.37 -3.20
CA ASP A 174 -25.29 -4.17 -3.93
C ASP A 174 -24.41 -2.99 -3.51
N MET A 175 -23.35 -2.77 -4.28
CA MET A 175 -22.40 -1.66 -4.09
C MET A 175 -22.75 -0.46 -4.98
N GLY A 176 -23.90 -0.47 -5.66
CA GLY A 176 -24.34 0.60 -6.55
C GLY A 176 -23.78 0.55 -7.96
N VAL A 177 -23.97 1.65 -8.70
CA VAL A 177 -23.68 1.78 -10.13
C VAL A 177 -22.84 3.04 -10.36
N THR A 178 -21.78 2.92 -11.15
CA THR A 178 -20.91 4.05 -11.52
C THR A 178 -21.65 5.08 -12.37
N GLN A 179 -21.09 6.28 -12.53
CA GLN A 179 -21.64 7.29 -13.44
C GLN A 179 -21.69 6.83 -14.90
N ALA A 180 -20.85 5.86 -15.27
CA ALA A 180 -20.87 5.23 -16.59
C ALA A 180 -22.02 4.21 -16.76
N GLY A 181 -22.83 3.97 -15.71
CA GLY A 181 -23.92 3.00 -15.74
C GLY A 181 -23.48 1.56 -15.49
N GLU A 182 -22.25 1.34 -15.01
CA GLU A 182 -21.73 0.00 -14.72
C GLU A 182 -21.99 -0.38 -13.26
N PRO A 183 -22.68 -1.50 -12.98
CA PRO A 183 -22.84 -1.97 -11.61
C PRO A 183 -21.50 -2.44 -11.04
N LEU A 184 -21.28 -2.18 -9.76
CA LEU A 184 -20.10 -2.69 -9.06
C LEU A 184 -20.28 -4.17 -8.73
N GLY A 185 -19.49 -5.01 -9.41
CA GLY A 185 -19.38 -6.45 -9.18
C GLY A 185 -17.96 -6.84 -8.78
N ASP A 186 -17.46 -7.93 -9.36
CA ASP A 186 -16.06 -8.35 -9.24
C ASP A 186 -15.08 -7.25 -9.65
N VAL A 187 -13.90 -7.25 -9.04
CA VAL A 187 -12.82 -6.33 -9.43
C VAL A 187 -12.33 -6.72 -10.83
N ARG A 188 -12.25 -5.74 -11.73
CA ARG A 188 -11.67 -5.92 -13.06
C ARG A 188 -10.17 -6.19 -12.96
N LEU A 189 -9.77 -7.38 -13.39
CA LEU A 189 -8.40 -7.86 -13.41
C LEU A 189 -7.68 -7.44 -14.70
N PRO A 190 -6.33 -7.38 -14.68
CA PRO A 190 -5.55 -7.15 -15.90
C PRO A 190 -5.73 -8.29 -16.91
N PRO A 191 -5.53 -8.05 -18.23
CA PRO A 191 -5.80 -9.05 -19.26
C PRO A 191 -4.98 -10.34 -19.14
N TRP A 192 -3.82 -10.27 -18.50
CA TRP A 192 -2.97 -11.42 -18.25
C TRP A 192 -3.46 -12.35 -17.13
N ALA A 193 -4.52 -11.99 -16.38
CA ALA A 193 -5.10 -12.84 -15.34
C ALA A 193 -6.45 -13.41 -15.79
N ALA A 194 -6.61 -14.73 -15.71
CA ALA A 194 -7.85 -15.39 -16.07
C ALA A 194 -8.96 -15.17 -15.03
N ASP A 195 -8.58 -15.19 -13.75
CA ASP A 195 -9.47 -15.01 -12.60
C ASP A 195 -8.65 -14.53 -11.37
N ALA A 196 -9.32 -14.34 -10.23
CA ALA A 196 -8.70 -13.85 -8.99
C ALA A 196 -7.61 -14.80 -8.44
N HIS A 197 -7.78 -16.11 -8.64
CA HIS A 197 -6.81 -17.12 -8.22
C HIS A 197 -5.55 -17.02 -9.07
N ASP A 198 -5.68 -16.99 -10.40
CA ASP A 198 -4.57 -16.81 -11.33
C ASP A 198 -3.86 -15.47 -11.11
N PHE A 199 -4.61 -14.40 -10.86
CA PHE A 199 -4.08 -13.08 -10.53
C PHE A 199 -3.17 -13.11 -9.29
N THR A 200 -3.69 -13.56 -8.14
CA THR A 200 -2.93 -13.61 -6.88
C THR A 200 -1.76 -14.60 -6.95
N THR A 201 -1.92 -15.71 -7.68
CA THR A 201 -0.83 -16.66 -7.95
C THR A 201 0.30 -16.00 -8.74
N LYS A 202 -0.03 -15.23 -9.79
CA LYS A 202 0.96 -14.50 -10.61
C LYS A 202 1.61 -13.37 -9.83
N LEU A 203 0.86 -12.62 -9.01
CA LEU A 203 1.45 -11.61 -8.13
C LEU A 203 2.38 -12.24 -7.09
N ARG A 204 2.01 -13.38 -6.49
CA ARG A 204 2.91 -14.12 -5.59
C ARG A 204 4.19 -14.54 -6.31
N ARG A 205 4.09 -15.07 -7.54
CA ARG A 205 5.28 -15.40 -8.35
C ARG A 205 6.13 -14.17 -8.69
N ALA A 206 5.51 -13.03 -8.99
CA ALA A 206 6.22 -11.78 -9.23
C ALA A 206 6.97 -11.32 -7.97
N LEU A 207 6.33 -11.35 -6.80
CA LEU A 207 6.96 -10.99 -5.53
C LEU A 207 8.18 -11.85 -5.19
N GLU A 208 8.15 -13.13 -5.55
CA GLU A 208 9.20 -14.10 -5.22
C GLU A 208 10.25 -14.27 -6.35
N CYS A 209 10.19 -13.50 -7.45
CA CYS A 209 11.14 -13.64 -8.55
C CYS A 209 12.49 -12.98 -8.22
N ASP A 210 13.52 -13.30 -9.02
CA ASP A 210 14.89 -12.80 -8.81
C ASP A 210 15.01 -11.28 -8.95
N LEU A 211 14.29 -10.67 -9.91
CA LEU A 211 14.29 -9.22 -10.11
C LEU A 211 13.80 -8.48 -8.86
N VAL A 212 12.74 -8.98 -8.24
CA VAL A 212 12.19 -8.40 -7.00
C VAL A 212 13.06 -8.74 -5.80
N SER A 213 13.48 -9.99 -5.66
CA SER A 213 14.35 -10.42 -4.56
C SER A 213 15.66 -9.62 -4.53
N SER A 214 16.20 -9.26 -5.69
CA SER A 214 17.41 -8.46 -5.79
C SER A 214 17.25 -6.99 -5.39
N SER A 215 16.03 -6.48 -5.23
CA SER A 215 15.75 -5.04 -5.04
C SER A 215 14.74 -4.71 -3.93
N ILE A 216 13.98 -5.67 -3.41
CA ILE A 216 12.91 -5.43 -2.41
C ILE A 216 13.42 -4.88 -1.06
N HIS A 217 14.70 -5.11 -0.74
CA HIS A 217 15.34 -4.49 0.42
C HIS A 217 15.33 -2.94 0.35
N LEU A 218 15.35 -2.37 -0.86
CA LEU A 218 15.26 -0.92 -1.05
C LEU A 218 13.87 -0.38 -0.67
N TRP A 219 12.81 -1.14 -0.97
CA TRP A 219 11.47 -0.80 -0.51
C TRP A 219 11.33 -0.96 1.00
N ILE A 220 11.94 -2.01 1.56
CA ILE A 220 11.98 -2.21 3.02
C ILE A 220 12.65 -1.02 3.70
N ASP A 221 13.72 -0.46 3.13
CA ASP A 221 14.36 0.75 3.65
C ASP A 221 13.44 1.97 3.68
N LEU A 222 12.55 2.13 2.69
CA LEU A 222 11.56 3.21 2.66
C LEU A 222 10.50 3.05 3.76
N ILE A 223 10.05 1.82 4.04
CA ILE A 223 8.90 1.59 4.92
C ILE A 223 9.32 1.31 6.36
N PHE A 224 10.36 0.51 6.57
CA PHE A 224 10.77 0.00 7.89
C PHE A 224 12.23 0.34 8.25
N GLY A 225 13.04 0.76 7.27
CA GLY A 225 14.47 0.97 7.45
C GLY A 225 14.88 2.44 7.53
N HIS A 226 16.10 2.70 7.08
CA HIS A 226 16.77 3.99 7.32
C HIS A 226 16.16 5.16 6.53
N SER A 227 15.49 4.88 5.41
CA SER A 227 14.85 5.88 4.55
C SER A 227 13.41 6.21 4.96
N GLN A 228 12.96 5.71 6.12
CA GLN A 228 11.64 6.04 6.65
C GLN A 228 11.56 7.49 7.18
N ARG A 229 12.65 8.03 7.74
CA ARG A 229 12.66 9.36 8.39
C ARG A 229 13.96 10.12 8.13
N GLY A 230 13.96 11.42 8.47
CA GLY A 230 15.16 12.25 8.49
C GLY A 230 15.75 12.54 7.10
N PRO A 231 17.06 12.85 7.01
CA PRO A 231 17.71 13.20 5.74
C PRO A 231 17.60 12.13 4.66
N ALA A 232 17.71 10.85 5.04
CA ALA A 232 17.57 9.73 4.09
C ALA A 232 16.16 9.68 3.46
N ALA A 233 15.11 9.95 4.24
CA ALA A 233 13.76 10.06 3.71
C ALA A 233 13.60 11.27 2.77
N LEU A 234 14.24 12.40 3.06
CA LEU A 234 14.23 13.55 2.15
C LEU A 234 14.91 13.23 0.81
N GLU A 235 16.09 12.58 0.85
CA GLU A 235 16.83 12.16 -0.33
C GLU A 235 16.06 11.14 -1.18
N ALA A 236 15.31 10.25 -0.53
CA ALA A 236 14.49 9.24 -1.17
C ALA A 236 13.08 9.73 -1.59
N ASP A 237 12.77 11.02 -1.44
CA ASP A 237 11.44 11.60 -1.65
C ASP A 237 10.33 10.93 -0.81
N ASN A 238 10.65 10.46 0.38
CA ASN A 238 9.79 9.62 1.22
C ASN A 238 9.23 10.35 2.46
N LEU A 239 8.94 11.66 2.35
CA LEU A 239 8.45 12.47 3.46
C LEU A 239 6.92 12.55 3.50
N PHE A 240 6.32 11.88 4.47
CA PHE A 240 4.90 11.99 4.84
C PHE A 240 4.63 13.15 5.80
N HIS A 241 3.36 13.50 5.95
CA HIS A 241 2.89 14.47 6.93
C HIS A 241 3.43 14.14 8.33
N PRO A 242 3.86 15.13 9.15
CA PRO A 242 4.47 14.90 10.45
C PRO A 242 3.67 13.98 11.38
N MET A 243 2.34 14.09 11.35
CA MET A 243 1.41 13.29 12.14
C MET A 243 1.42 11.79 11.82
N SER A 244 2.05 11.39 10.70
CA SER A 244 2.22 9.98 10.33
C SER A 244 3.39 9.30 11.06
N TYR A 245 4.22 10.05 11.78
CA TYR A 245 5.36 9.49 12.51
C TYR A 245 5.06 9.32 14.00
N GLU A 246 5.48 8.19 14.54
CA GLU A 246 5.42 7.93 15.98
C GLU A 246 6.15 9.04 16.76
N GLY A 247 5.50 9.53 17.83
CA GLY A 247 6.00 10.60 18.68
C GLY A 247 5.71 12.03 18.16
N ALA A 248 5.05 12.19 17.01
CA ALA A 248 4.66 13.50 16.49
C ALA A 248 3.55 14.19 17.30
N VAL A 249 2.87 13.43 18.15
CA VAL A 249 1.76 13.89 18.99
C VAL A 249 2.10 13.64 20.45
N ASP A 250 2.29 14.70 21.22
CA ASP A 250 2.36 14.63 22.68
C ASP A 250 0.93 14.49 23.23
N LEU A 251 0.47 13.25 23.39
CA LEU A 251 -0.86 12.96 23.93
C LEU A 251 -0.99 13.31 25.42
N GLU A 252 0.13 13.43 26.14
CA GLU A 252 0.19 13.77 27.56
C GLU A 252 0.26 15.30 27.78
N GLY A 253 0.90 16.03 26.87
CA GLY A 253 0.99 17.48 26.84
C GLY A 253 -0.23 18.17 26.23
N GLY A 254 -1.32 18.27 26.99
CA GLY A 254 -2.29 19.36 26.87
C GLY A 254 -2.85 19.68 25.47
N MET A 255 -3.16 18.67 24.66
CA MET A 255 -3.82 18.90 23.36
C MET A 255 -5.24 19.46 23.54
N ASP A 256 -5.61 20.44 22.71
CA ASP A 256 -7.00 20.87 22.54
C ASP A 256 -7.85 19.74 21.94
N ALA A 257 -9.15 19.70 22.27
CA ALA A 257 -10.11 18.70 21.86
C ALA A 257 -10.18 18.50 20.33
N VAL A 258 -9.95 19.58 19.56
CA VAL A 258 -9.92 19.53 18.09
C VAL A 258 -8.70 18.77 17.58
N GLN A 259 -7.53 19.01 18.16
CA GLN A 259 -6.28 18.33 17.79
C GLN A 259 -6.31 16.86 18.21
N ARG A 260 -6.87 16.55 19.39
CA ARG A 260 -7.10 15.16 19.81
C ARG A 260 -8.04 14.41 18.86
N SER A 261 -9.13 15.05 18.45
CA SER A 261 -10.10 14.43 17.53
C SER A 261 -9.50 14.18 16.14
N ALA A 262 -8.54 14.99 15.69
CA ALA A 262 -7.88 14.83 14.40
C ALA A 262 -6.77 13.77 14.40
N CYS A 263 -6.22 13.41 15.56
CA CYS A 263 -5.20 12.34 15.69
C CYS A 263 -5.80 10.94 15.85
N LEU A 264 -7.08 10.86 16.25
CA LEU A 264 -7.79 9.63 16.59
C LEU A 264 -8.79 9.20 15.50
N GLN A 265 -8.80 9.90 14.36
CA GLN A 265 -9.57 9.59 13.15
C GLN A 265 -8.65 9.04 12.06
#